data_AF-A0A3B8NFC7-F1
#
_entry.id   AF-A0A3B8NFC7-F1
#
_cell.length_a   1.000
_cell.length_b   1.000
_cell.length_c   1.000
_cell.angle_alpha   90.00
_cell.angle_beta   90.00
_cell.angle_gamma   90.00
#
_symmetry.space_group_name_H-M   'P 1'
#
loop_
_entity.id
_entity.type
_entity.pdbx_description
1 polymer ?
#
loop_
_entity_poly.entity_id
_entity_poly.type
_entity_poly.pdbx_seq_one_letter_code
_entity_poly.pdbx_strand_id
1 'polypeptide(L)'
;FVLTPLEEHFECAVSSLRAGKHVLLEKPVSSNINEIEQIKSVAEESGKLCVPVHNYLYEDSVIRTRELLDSGKLGDLVAIYVFYNIHHPEEVARRYPGVIRQILTHHAYITSFLGGKPRKAMAMAS
;
A
#
# COMPACT_ATOMS: atom_id res chain seq x y z
N PHE A 1 -15.02 6.52 0.91
CA PHE A 1 -14.02 5.84 1.75
C PHE A 1 -14.55 4.45 2.05
N VAL A 2 -13.72 3.42 1.89
CA VAL A 2 -14.05 2.04 2.22
C VAL A 2 -12.98 1.59 3.22
N LEU A 3 -13.40 1.43 4.47
CA LEU A 3 -12.57 1.08 5.63
C LEU A 3 -13.15 -0.14 6.37
N THR A 4 -13.91 -0.95 5.64
CA THR A 4 -14.55 -2.17 6.14
C THR A 4 -13.50 -3.28 6.35
N PRO A 5 -13.85 -4.42 6.94
CA PRO A 5 -12.98 -5.60 6.92
C PRO A 5 -12.52 -5.96 5.51
N LEU A 6 -11.33 -6.57 5.39
CA LEU A 6 -10.69 -6.87 4.11
C LEU A 6 -11.59 -7.70 3.18
N GLU A 7 -12.38 -8.60 3.75
CA GLU A 7 -13.30 -9.48 3.05
C GLU A 7 -14.42 -8.72 2.32
N GLU A 8 -14.75 -7.52 2.78
CA GLU A 8 -15.82 -6.67 2.23
C GLU A 8 -15.28 -5.61 1.24
N HIS A 9 -13.96 -5.41 1.19
CA HIS A 9 -13.34 -4.38 0.35
C HIS A 9 -13.77 -4.45 -1.12
N PHE A 10 -13.77 -5.65 -1.69
CA PHE A 10 -14.08 -5.86 -3.11
C PHE A 10 -15.51 -5.42 -3.45
N GLU A 11 -16.50 -5.95 -2.72
CA GLU A 11 -17.91 -5.65 -2.98
C GLU A 11 -18.23 -4.16 -2.73
N CYS A 12 -17.70 -3.59 -1.65
CA CYS A 12 -17.86 -2.17 -1.35
C CYS A 12 -17.21 -1.25 -2.40
N ALA A 13 -16.01 -1.60 -2.89
CA ALA A 13 -15.32 -0.81 -3.91
C ALA A 13 -16.07 -0.86 -5.25
N VAL A 14 -16.41 -2.06 -5.73
CA VAL A 14 -17.12 -2.26 -7.02
C VAL A 14 -18.49 -1.58 -7.00
N SER A 15 -19.27 -1.76 -5.93
CA SER A 15 -20.58 -1.11 -5.80
C SER A 15 -20.48 0.42 -5.79
N SER A 16 -19.50 0.98 -5.08
CA SER A 16 -19.26 2.42 -5.03
C SER A 16 -18.85 2.99 -6.39
N LEU A 17 -17.96 2.30 -7.11
CA LEU A 17 -17.52 2.73 -8.45
C LEU A 17 -18.68 2.69 -9.46
N ARG A 18 -19.48 1.62 -9.46
CA ARG A 18 -20.68 1.50 -10.31
C ARG A 18 -21.74 2.55 -9.98
N ALA A 19 -21.81 3.00 -8.74
CA ALA A 19 -22.63 4.14 -8.33
C ALA A 19 -22.04 5.52 -8.73
N GLY A 20 -20.94 5.54 -9.50
CA GLY A 20 -20.30 6.75 -10.01
C GLY A 20 -19.50 7.52 -8.96
N LYS A 21 -19.02 6.86 -7.89
CA LYS A 21 -18.23 7.48 -6.82
C LYS A 21 -16.74 7.16 -6.95
N HIS A 22 -15.89 8.13 -6.62
CA HIS A 22 -14.49 7.85 -6.36
C HIS A 22 -14.33 7.07 -5.05
N VAL A 23 -13.37 6.16 -5.01
CA VAL A 23 -13.11 5.27 -3.87
C VAL A 23 -11.71 5.52 -3.34
N LEU A 24 -11.63 5.84 -2.05
CA LEU A 24 -10.41 5.69 -1.26
C LEU A 24 -10.57 4.44 -0.40
N LEU A 25 -9.72 3.43 -0.60
CA LEU A 25 -9.86 2.08 -0.07
C LEU A 25 -8.72 1.73 0.88
N GLU A 26 -9.01 1.20 2.08
CA GLU A 26 -7.96 0.75 2.99
C GLU A 26 -7.06 -0.31 2.31
N LYS A 27 -5.76 -0.28 2.60
CA LYS A 27 -4.82 -1.34 2.30
C LYS A 27 -4.99 -2.54 3.26
N PRO A 28 -4.63 -3.76 2.82
CA PRO A 28 -4.44 -4.11 1.42
C PRO A 28 -5.78 -4.03 0.66
N VAL A 29 -5.73 -3.67 -0.62
CA VAL A 29 -6.93 -3.56 -1.47
C VAL A 29 -7.72 -4.88 -1.50
N SER A 30 -7.00 -5.99 -1.70
CA SER A 30 -7.51 -7.36 -1.60
C SER A 30 -6.32 -8.30 -1.39
N SER A 31 -6.56 -9.52 -0.91
CA SER A 31 -5.58 -10.62 -0.92
C SER A 31 -5.53 -11.38 -2.26
N ASN A 32 -6.39 -11.04 -3.22
CA ASN A 32 -6.50 -11.71 -4.52
C ASN A 32 -6.20 -10.72 -5.65
N ILE A 33 -5.21 -11.03 -6.48
CA ILE A 33 -4.83 -10.16 -7.61
C ILE A 33 -5.95 -10.00 -8.63
N ASN A 34 -6.79 -11.02 -8.83
CA ASN A 34 -7.90 -10.96 -9.78
C ASN A 34 -8.96 -9.93 -9.36
N GLU A 35 -9.23 -9.83 -8.05
CA GLU A 35 -10.14 -8.82 -7.51
C GLU A 35 -9.57 -7.41 -7.69
N ILE A 36 -8.26 -7.25 -7.51
CA ILE A 36 -7.58 -5.96 -7.74
C ILE A 36 -7.72 -5.52 -9.21
N GLU A 37 -7.46 -6.44 -10.15
CA GLU A 37 -7.62 -6.15 -11.59
C GLU A 37 -9.07 -5.86 -11.96
N GLN A 38 -10.04 -6.55 -11.35
CA GLN A 38 -11.46 -6.26 -11.56
C GLN A 38 -11.87 -4.88 -11.01
N ILE A 39 -11.43 -4.51 -9.81
CA ILE A 39 -11.66 -3.17 -9.25
C ILE A 39 -11.08 -2.10 -10.20
N LYS A 40 -9.88 -2.34 -10.73
CA LYS A 40 -9.25 -1.44 -11.71
C LYS A 40 -10.09 -1.30 -12.99
N SER A 41 -10.55 -2.41 -13.58
CA SER A 41 -11.43 -2.39 -14.76
C SER A 41 -12.70 -1.58 -14.51
N VAL A 42 -13.37 -1.82 -13.37
CA VAL A 42 -14.61 -1.10 -13.02
C VAL A 42 -14.36 0.39 -12.77
N ALA A 43 -13.20 0.75 -12.21
CA ALA A 43 -12.81 2.14 -12.04
C ALA A 43 -12.62 2.84 -13.41
N GLU A 44 -11.94 2.17 -14.34
CA GLU A 44 -11.74 2.65 -15.72
C GLU A 44 -13.08 2.78 -16.47
N GLU A 45 -13.94 1.76 -16.44
CA GLU A 45 -15.26 1.75 -17.07
C GLU A 45 -16.20 2.85 -16.52
N SER A 46 -16.16 3.09 -15.21
CA SER A 46 -17.00 4.12 -14.56
C SER A 46 -16.43 5.55 -14.71
N GLY A 47 -15.21 5.70 -15.23
CA GLY A 47 -14.49 6.98 -15.24
C GLY A 47 -14.24 7.53 -13.84
N LYS A 48 -14.11 6.65 -12.84
CA LYS A 48 -13.83 7.00 -11.43
C LYS A 48 -12.46 6.51 -11.03
N LEU A 49 -11.99 7.07 -9.92
CA LEU A 49 -10.70 6.71 -9.34
C LEU A 49 -10.96 5.74 -8.19
N CYS A 50 -10.18 4.67 -8.13
CA CYS A 50 -10.03 3.84 -6.96
C CYS A 50 -8.57 3.89 -6.53
N VAL A 51 -8.30 4.46 -5.36
CA VAL A 51 -6.94 4.62 -4.85
C VAL A 51 -6.81 3.94 -3.48
N PRO A 52 -5.73 3.18 -3.24
CA PRO A 52 -5.47 2.65 -1.91
C PRO A 52 -5.01 3.75 -0.94
N VAL A 53 -5.33 3.59 0.34
CA VAL A 53 -4.81 4.45 1.40
C VAL A 53 -3.33 4.11 1.64
N HIS A 54 -2.44 4.85 0.98
CA HIS A 54 -0.99 4.80 1.20
C HIS A 54 -0.53 6.02 2.00
N ASN A 55 -1.07 6.14 3.21
CA ASN A 55 -0.94 7.32 4.07
C ASN A 55 0.53 7.74 4.31
N TYR A 56 1.46 6.79 4.46
CA TYR A 56 2.88 7.16 4.70
C TYR A 56 3.55 7.90 3.54
N LEU A 57 3.01 7.86 2.32
CA LEU A 57 3.54 8.67 1.22
C LEU A 57 3.37 10.18 1.44
N TYR A 58 2.46 10.55 2.35
CA TYR A 58 2.14 11.94 2.66
C TYR A 58 2.78 12.43 3.96
N GLU A 59 3.61 11.61 4.60
CA GLU A 59 4.39 12.02 5.77
C GLU A 59 5.50 12.99 5.34
N ASP A 60 5.70 14.07 6.11
CA ASP A 60 6.67 15.12 5.80
C ASP A 60 8.08 14.56 5.56
N SER A 61 8.48 13.53 6.31
CA SER A 61 9.77 12.88 6.18
C SER A 61 9.93 12.14 4.84
N VAL A 62 8.87 11.50 4.34
CA VAL A 62 8.88 10.76 3.07
C VAL A 62 8.85 11.73 1.90
N ILE A 63 8.04 12.78 1.98
CA ILE A 63 8.00 13.87 0.98
C ILE A 63 9.38 14.54 0.91
N ARG A 64 9.96 14.91 2.04
CA ARG A 64 11.28 15.56 2.08
C ARG A 64 12.37 14.66 1.51
N THR A 65 12.31 13.36 1.80
CA THR A 65 13.24 12.38 1.23
C THR A 65 13.12 12.33 -0.28
N ARG A 66 11.90 12.31 -0.82
CA ARG A 66 11.66 12.37 -2.27
C ARG A 66 12.29 13.62 -2.89
N GLU A 67 12.00 14.79 -2.34
CA GLU A 67 12.54 16.06 -2.86
C GLU A 67 14.07 16.08 -2.90
N LEU A 68 14.71 15.52 -1.87
CA LEU A 68 16.17 15.42 -1.81
C LEU A 68 16.73 14.52 -2.91
N LEU A 69 16.08 13.37 -3.16
CA LEU A 69 16.43 12.46 -4.25
C LEU A 69 16.24 13.15 -5.61
N ASP A 70 15.07 13.75 -5.84
CA ASP A 70 14.73 14.41 -7.11
C ASP A 70 15.65 15.61 -7.39
N SER A 71 16.13 16.29 -6.35
CA SER A 71 17.07 17.41 -6.49
C SER A 71 18.49 16.99 -6.89
N GLY A 72 18.82 15.69 -6.84
CA GLY A 72 20.17 15.17 -7.10
C GLY A 72 21.22 15.52 -6.04
N LYS A 73 20.85 16.22 -4.95
CA LYS A 73 21.79 16.66 -3.90
C LYS A 73 22.39 15.51 -3.09
N LEU A 74 21.75 14.35 -3.11
CA LEU A 74 22.24 13.14 -2.43
C LEU A 74 23.11 12.25 -3.34
N GLY A 75 23.27 12.61 -4.62
CA GLY A 75 23.89 11.75 -5.62
C GLY A 75 23.00 10.56 -6.00
N ASP A 76 23.63 9.47 -6.43
CA ASP A 76 22.94 8.27 -6.87
C ASP A 76 22.38 7.46 -5.69
N LEU A 77 21.11 7.08 -5.77
CA LEU A 77 20.48 6.19 -4.81
C LEU A 77 21.04 4.78 -4.95
N VAL A 78 21.81 4.33 -3.94
CA VAL A 78 22.41 2.98 -3.93
C VAL A 78 21.54 1.97 -3.16
N ALA A 79 20.93 2.39 -2.05
CA ALA A 79 20.15 1.50 -1.19
C ALA A 79 19.06 2.24 -0.41
N ILE A 80 17.95 1.55 -0.15
CA ILE A 80 16.89 1.97 0.77
C ILE A 80 16.71 0.86 1.81
N TYR A 81 16.73 1.24 3.09
CA TYR A 81 16.38 0.36 4.18
C TYR A 81 15.14 0.90 4.89
N VAL A 82 14.11 0.07 5.03
CA VAL A 82 12.88 0.42 5.75
C VAL A 82 12.69 -0.58 6.87
N PHE A 83 12.63 -0.07 8.09
CA PHE A 83 12.46 -0.86 9.31
C PHE A 83 11.14 -0.48 9.96
N TYR A 84 10.41 -1.48 10.45
CA TYR A 84 9.21 -1.27 11.22
C TYR A 84 9.17 -2.28 12.34
N ASN A 85 9.35 -1.76 13.56
CA ASN A 85 9.44 -2.53 14.76
C ASN A 85 8.20 -2.24 15.59
N ILE A 86 7.36 -3.25 15.82
CA ILE A 86 6.25 -3.17 16.75
C ILE A 86 6.54 -4.08 17.91
N HIS A 87 6.35 -3.56 19.12
CA HIS A 87 6.25 -4.39 20.31
C HIS A 87 4.77 -4.57 20.66
N HIS A 88 4.28 -5.81 20.57
CA HIS A 88 2.95 -6.17 21.04
C HIS A 88 3.06 -7.01 22.31
N PRO A 89 2.19 -6.79 23.32
CA PRO A 89 1.99 -7.75 24.39
C PRO A 89 1.68 -9.13 23.79
N GLU A 90 2.11 -10.20 24.47
CA GLU A 90 2.08 -11.56 23.93
C GLU A 90 0.69 -11.99 23.45
N GLU A 91 -0.37 -11.60 24.16
CA GLU A 91 -1.76 -11.89 23.78
C GLU A 91 -2.14 -11.29 22.40
N VAL A 92 -1.67 -10.07 22.13
CA VAL A 92 -1.91 -9.38 20.86
C VAL A 92 -1.05 -9.98 19.75
N ALA A 93 0.22 -10.26 20.05
CA ALA A 93 1.15 -10.86 19.09
C ALA A 93 0.63 -12.20 18.54
N ARG A 94 0.03 -13.05 19.40
CA ARG A 94 -0.54 -14.35 18.99
C ARG A 94 -1.71 -14.24 18.01
N ARG A 95 -2.46 -13.13 18.03
CA ARG A 95 -3.61 -12.88 17.15
C ARG A 95 -3.25 -12.00 15.95
N TYR A 96 -2.02 -11.48 15.90
CA TYR A 96 -1.60 -10.57 14.84
C TYR A 96 -1.43 -11.37 13.53
N PRO A 97 -2.07 -10.98 12.43
CA PRO A 97 -2.09 -11.75 11.17
C PRO A 97 -0.75 -11.73 10.40
N GLY A 98 0.35 -11.42 11.09
CA GLY A 98 1.71 -11.37 10.56
C GLY A 98 2.11 -9.99 10.05
N VAL A 99 3.38 -9.65 10.31
CA VAL A 99 4.01 -8.38 9.86
C VAL A 99 4.04 -8.30 8.34
N ILE A 100 4.22 -9.43 7.64
CA ILE A 100 4.22 -9.45 6.18
C ILE A 100 2.87 -8.97 5.62
N ARG A 101 1.74 -9.43 6.15
CA ARG A 101 0.44 -9.10 5.57
C ARG A 101 -0.02 -7.68 5.88
N GLN A 102 0.37 -7.13 7.03
CA GLN A 102 -0.10 -5.82 7.50
C GLN A 102 0.89 -4.68 7.24
N ILE A 103 2.19 -4.96 7.39
CA ILE A 103 3.25 -3.94 7.40
C ILE A 103 4.05 -3.94 6.11
N LEU A 104 4.29 -5.09 5.48
CA LEU A 104 5.08 -5.14 4.25
C LEU A 104 4.47 -4.29 3.14
N THR A 105 3.14 -4.15 3.07
CA THR A 105 2.48 -3.26 2.11
C THR A 105 2.95 -1.82 2.27
N HIS A 106 3.14 -1.33 3.50
CA HIS A 106 3.71 -0.02 3.77
C HIS A 106 5.14 0.11 3.24
N HIS A 107 5.98 -0.90 3.51
CA HIS A 107 7.36 -0.90 3.02
C HIS A 107 7.43 -0.96 1.49
N ALA A 108 6.56 -1.76 0.87
CA ALA A 108 6.54 -1.97 -0.56
C ALA A 108 6.19 -0.68 -1.31
N TYR A 109 5.16 0.06 -0.87
CA TYR A 109 4.82 1.31 -1.53
C TYR A 109 5.82 2.42 -1.21
N ILE A 110 6.42 2.49 0.00
CA ILE A 110 7.45 3.50 0.33
C ILE A 110 8.69 3.27 -0.54
N THR A 111 9.17 2.03 -0.61
CA THR A 111 10.35 1.70 -1.42
C THR A 111 10.08 1.88 -2.91
N SER A 112 8.89 1.50 -3.39
CA SER A 112 8.50 1.72 -4.79
C SER A 112 8.32 3.18 -5.12
N PHE A 113 7.84 3.98 -4.17
CA PHE A 113 7.85 5.44 -4.29
C PHE A 113 9.32 5.85 -4.42
N LEU A 114 10.10 5.84 -3.35
CA LEU A 114 11.44 6.44 -3.32
C LEU A 114 12.42 5.87 -4.37
N GLY A 115 12.42 4.56 -4.60
CA GLY A 115 13.39 3.86 -5.45
C GLY A 115 12.84 3.28 -6.76
N GLY A 116 11.55 3.44 -7.04
CA GLY A 116 10.91 2.91 -8.25
C GLY A 116 10.56 1.41 -8.18
N LYS A 117 10.02 0.88 -9.28
CA LYS A 117 9.50 -0.50 -9.33
C LYS A 117 10.63 -1.54 -9.24
N PRO A 118 10.53 -2.54 -8.33
CA PRO A 118 11.55 -3.57 -8.22
C PRO A 118 11.58 -4.48 -9.45
N ARG A 119 12.78 -4.97 -9.80
CA ARG A 119 12.98 -5.99 -10.87
C ARG A 119 12.97 -7.42 -10.35
N LYS A 120 13.36 -7.62 -9.09
CA LYS A 120 13.42 -8.91 -8.40
C LYS A 120 13.01 -8.71 -6.94
N ALA A 121 12.42 -9.73 -6.34
CA ALA A 121 12.06 -9.75 -4.93
C ALA A 121 12.59 -11.04 -4.29
N MET A 122 13.01 -10.95 -3.04
CA MET A 122 13.46 -12.07 -2.22
C MET A 122 12.86 -11.90 -0.83
N ALA A 123 12.39 -12.98 -0.23
CA ALA A 123 11.85 -13.00 1.12
C ALA A 123 12.54 -14.11 1.92
N MET A 124 12.79 -13.83 3.20
CA MET A 124 13.31 -14.80 4.17
C MET A 124 12.39 -14.76 5.38
N ALA A 125 11.98 -15.94 5.86
CA ALA A 125 11.28 -16.09 7.12
C ALA A 125 12.23 -16.83 8.08
N SER A 126 12.42 -16.26 9.27
CA SER A 126 13.17 -16.86 10.37
C SER A 126 12.25 -17.63 11.31
#